data_AF-A0A354IZU1-F1
#
_entry.id   AF-A0A354IZU1-F1
#
_cell.length_a   1.000
_cell.length_b   1.000
_cell.length_c   1.000
_cell.angle_alpha   90.00
_cell.angle_beta   90.00
_cell.angle_gamma   90.00
#
_symmetry.space_group_name_H-M   'P 1'
#
loop_
_entity.id
_entity.type
_entity.pdbx_description
1 polymer ?
#
loop_
_entity_poly.entity_id
_entity_poly.type
_entity_poly.pdbx_seq_one_letter_code
_entity_poly.pdbx_strand_id
1 'polypeptide(L)'
;PLVVGAQPQAAASSGGAERVVASVDEARLAFRNAAPGDIITFLPGTYVVKGTLFASRPGLEAAPIVVRAAQPGTVEVAFNASEGFRVSAPYWRFENLAIRGACRYDDNCQHAFHVVGNAHHFVARNNTLADFNAHFKINGEKGA
;
A
#
# COMPACT_ATOMS: atom_id res chain seq x y z
N PRO A 1 25.58 -3.52 12.02
CA PRO A 1 25.94 -3.78 10.61
C PRO A 1 24.68 -3.62 9.74
N LEU A 2 24.68 -2.68 8.78
CA LEU A 2 23.58 -2.54 7.81
C LEU A 2 23.70 -3.66 6.79
N VAL A 3 22.71 -4.54 6.75
CA VAL A 3 22.63 -5.61 5.74
C VAL A 3 21.89 -5.05 4.52
N VAL A 4 22.52 -5.10 3.34
CA VAL A 4 21.90 -4.72 2.07
C VAL A 4 21.09 -5.91 1.55
N GLY A 5 19.78 -5.72 1.34
CA GLY A 5 18.88 -6.74 0.79
C GLY A 5 17.52 -6.78 1.51
N ALA A 6 16.55 -7.51 0.92
CA ALA A 6 15.26 -7.76 1.56
C ALA A 6 15.47 -8.53 2.87
N GLN A 7 15.11 -7.92 4.00
CA GLN A 7 15.21 -8.56 5.30
C GLN A 7 14.12 -9.63 5.43
N PRO A 8 14.42 -10.84 5.95
CA PRO A 8 13.43 -11.89 6.15
C PRO A 8 12.39 -11.53 7.23
N GLN A 9 12.73 -10.57 8.11
CA GLN A 9 11.89 -10.13 9.20
C GLN A 9 11.62 -8.64 9.07
N ALA A 10 10.35 -8.28 9.25
CA ALA A 10 9.94 -6.89 9.14
C ALA A 10 10.49 -6.06 10.31
N ALA A 11 10.83 -4.79 10.05
CA ALA A 11 11.31 -3.88 11.08
C ALA A 11 10.27 -3.73 12.20
N ALA A 12 10.71 -3.75 13.46
CA ALA A 12 9.87 -3.45 14.61
C ALA A 12 9.46 -1.96 14.56
N SER A 13 8.17 -1.64 14.71
CA SER A 13 7.68 -0.27 14.87
C SER A 13 7.03 -0.09 16.24
N SER A 14 7.18 1.12 16.76
CA SER A 14 6.70 1.56 18.06
C SER A 14 5.23 2.00 17.99
N GLY A 15 4.36 1.28 18.70
CA GLY A 15 3.18 1.85 19.37
C GLY A 15 1.79 1.56 18.78
N GLY A 16 1.64 1.31 17.48
CA GLY A 16 0.34 1.03 16.88
C GLY A 16 -0.05 -0.45 16.88
N ALA A 17 -1.30 -0.74 16.50
CA ALA A 17 -1.81 -2.11 16.48
C ALA A 17 -1.34 -2.86 15.22
N GLU A 18 -0.96 -4.13 15.38
CA GLU A 18 -0.82 -5.02 14.23
C GLU A 18 -2.21 -5.47 13.77
N ARG A 19 -2.51 -5.21 12.49
CA ARG A 19 -3.73 -5.57 11.78
C ARG A 19 -3.39 -6.61 10.74
N VAL A 20 -3.48 -7.88 11.11
CA VAL A 20 -3.30 -9.00 10.18
C VAL A 20 -4.50 -9.07 9.24
N VAL A 21 -4.25 -9.17 7.92
CA VAL A 21 -5.30 -9.26 6.90
C VAL A 21 -5.09 -10.50 6.03
N ALA A 22 -6.12 -11.33 5.94
CA ALA A 22 -6.20 -12.54 5.12
C ALA A 22 -7.21 -12.40 3.98
N SER A 23 -7.95 -11.28 3.91
CA SER A 23 -8.91 -11.00 2.85
C SER A 23 -8.91 -9.53 2.40
N VAL A 24 -9.54 -9.27 1.25
CA VAL A 24 -9.73 -7.91 0.72
C VAL A 24 -10.65 -7.08 1.63
N ASP A 25 -11.64 -7.68 2.27
CA ASP A 25 -12.56 -6.94 3.14
C ASP A 25 -11.91 -6.54 4.46
N GLU A 26 -11.04 -7.40 5.01
CA GLU A 26 -10.17 -7.06 6.14
C GLU A 26 -9.18 -5.96 5.77
N ALA A 27 -8.57 -6.02 4.58
CA ALA A 27 -7.70 -4.95 4.09
C ALA A 27 -8.44 -3.61 4.00
N ARG A 28 -9.65 -3.60 3.42
CA ARG A 28 -10.48 -2.39 3.36
C ARG A 28 -10.83 -1.86 4.76
N LEU A 29 -11.16 -2.75 5.70
CA LEU A 29 -11.44 -2.36 7.08
C LEU A 29 -10.21 -1.78 7.79
N ALA A 30 -9.05 -2.41 7.60
CA ALA A 30 -7.78 -1.97 8.18
C ALA A 30 -7.40 -0.58 7.67
N PHE A 31 -7.51 -0.31 6.36
CA PHE A 31 -7.25 1.02 5.79
C PHE A 31 -8.20 2.09 6.32
N ARG A 32 -9.51 1.78 6.39
CA ARG A 32 -10.52 2.73 6.92
C ARG A 32 -10.26 3.10 8.39
N ASN A 33 -9.82 2.12 9.19
CA ASN A 33 -9.66 2.27 10.64
C ASN A 33 -8.23 2.57 11.08
N ALA A 34 -7.30 2.79 10.13
CA ALA A 34 -5.90 2.99 10.45
C ALA A 34 -5.67 4.20 11.37
N ALA A 35 -4.72 4.05 12.28
CA ALA A 35 -4.22 5.05 13.21
C ALA A 35 -2.68 5.12 13.14
N PRO A 36 -2.06 6.24 13.54
CA PRO A 36 -0.60 6.36 13.56
C PRO A 36 0.09 5.19 14.25
N GLY A 37 1.12 4.64 13.59
CA GLY A 37 1.91 3.49 14.07
C GLY A 37 1.33 2.12 13.72
N ASP A 38 0.10 2.03 13.20
CA ASP A 38 -0.51 0.76 12.84
C ASP A 38 0.30 0.04 11.74
N ILE A 39 0.34 -1.29 11.84
CA ILE A 39 0.94 -2.15 10.83
C ILE A 39 -0.15 -3.05 10.23
N ILE A 40 -0.46 -2.84 8.96
CA ILE A 40 -1.37 -3.69 8.17
C ILE A 40 -0.52 -4.78 7.51
N THR A 41 -0.56 -5.98 8.07
CA THR A 41 0.24 -7.13 7.62
C THR A 41 -0.64 -8.07 6.78
N PHE A 42 -0.37 -8.15 5.48
CA PHE A 42 -1.00 -9.11 4.57
C PHE A 42 -0.37 -10.49 4.74
N LEU A 43 -1.18 -11.51 4.98
CA LEU A 43 -0.73 -12.90 4.97
C LEU A 43 -0.41 -13.38 3.55
N PRO A 44 0.39 -14.45 3.37
CA PRO A 44 0.67 -15.02 2.06
C PRO A 44 -0.61 -15.30 1.26
N GLY A 45 -0.63 -14.87 -0.01
CA GLY A 45 -1.77 -15.08 -0.91
C GLY A 45 -1.93 -14.02 -1.99
N THR A 46 -2.94 -14.22 -2.82
CA THR A 46 -3.35 -13.29 -3.88
C THR A 46 -4.64 -12.60 -3.51
N TYR A 47 -4.64 -11.28 -3.54
CA TYR A 47 -5.75 -10.41 -3.15
C TYR A 47 -6.28 -9.68 -4.37
N VAL A 48 -7.39 -10.17 -4.93
CA VAL A 48 -8.04 -9.53 -6.09
C VAL A 48 -8.95 -8.41 -5.61
N VAL A 49 -8.46 -7.18 -5.72
CA VAL A 49 -9.16 -5.98 -5.26
C VAL A 49 -9.97 -5.39 -6.41
N LYS A 50 -11.29 -5.35 -6.25
CA LYS A 50 -12.21 -4.57 -7.09
C LYS A 50 -12.41 -3.20 -6.44
N GLY A 51 -11.95 -2.14 -7.08
CA GLY A 51 -11.96 -0.77 -6.55
C GLY A 51 -10.66 -0.37 -5.85
N THR A 52 -10.71 0.77 -5.14
CA THR A 52 -9.53 1.46 -4.59
C THR A 52 -9.38 1.23 -3.09
N LEU A 53 -8.14 1.08 -2.62
CA LEU A 53 -7.78 1.15 -1.20
C LEU A 53 -7.32 2.57 -0.85
N PHE A 54 -8.05 3.19 0.09
CA PHE A 54 -7.84 4.60 0.44
C PHE A 54 -6.95 4.75 1.66
N ALA A 55 -5.73 5.26 1.44
CA ALA A 55 -4.79 5.66 2.49
C ALA A 55 -5.07 7.13 2.87
N SER A 56 -6.19 7.36 3.56
CA SER A 56 -6.73 8.68 3.89
C SER A 56 -6.63 9.08 5.36
N ARG A 57 -6.19 8.16 6.24
CA ARG A 57 -5.92 8.43 7.66
C ARG A 57 -4.48 8.93 7.82
N PRO A 58 -4.20 10.04 8.50
CA PRO A 58 -2.82 10.52 8.64
C PRO A 58 -2.02 9.62 9.59
N GLY A 59 -0.81 9.24 9.18
CA GLY A 59 0.23 8.78 10.11
C GLY A 59 0.97 9.96 10.74
N LEU A 60 2.01 9.67 11.52
CA LEU A 60 2.93 10.66 12.07
C LEU A 60 4.36 10.33 11.67
N GLU A 61 5.25 11.32 11.69
CA GLU A 61 6.68 11.12 11.40
C GLU A 61 7.30 10.01 12.26
N ALA A 62 7.05 10.06 13.57
CA ALA A 62 7.52 9.05 14.52
C ALA A 62 6.67 7.77 14.54
N ALA A 63 5.51 7.76 13.86
CA ALA A 63 4.56 6.64 13.87
C ALA A 63 3.83 6.55 12.51
N PRO A 64 4.54 6.17 11.42
CA PRO A 64 3.91 6.00 10.12
C PRO A 64 2.92 4.83 10.14
N ILE A 65 1.95 4.86 9.24
CA ILE A 65 1.09 3.69 8.97
C ILE A 65 1.80 2.82 7.94
N VAL A 66 2.04 1.56 8.30
CA VAL A 66 2.80 0.62 7.46
C VAL A 66 1.87 -0.43 6.87
N VAL A 67 1.95 -0.65 5.57
CA VAL A 67 1.29 -1.74 4.85
C VAL A 67 2.38 -2.67 4.33
N ARG A 68 2.36 -3.95 4.73
CA ARG A 68 3.42 -4.89 4.38
C ARG A 68 2.92 -6.29 4.06
N ALA A 69 3.70 -7.02 3.26
CA ALA A 69 3.61 -8.47 3.24
C ALA A 69 4.19 -9.06 4.55
N ALA A 70 3.57 -10.12 5.07
CA ALA A 70 4.09 -10.89 6.20
C ALA A 70 5.48 -11.48 5.89
N GLN A 71 5.66 -11.94 4.65
CA GLN A 71 6.94 -12.42 4.10
C GLN A 71 7.15 -11.83 2.70
N PRO A 72 8.30 -11.22 2.39
CA PRO A 72 8.58 -10.70 1.05
C PRO A 72 8.39 -11.75 -0.03
N GLY A 73 7.75 -11.38 -1.14
CA GLY A 73 7.49 -12.28 -2.27
C GLY A 73 6.32 -13.25 -2.10
N THR A 74 5.58 -13.18 -0.98
CA THR A 74 4.44 -14.10 -0.72
C THR A 74 3.06 -13.46 -0.91
N VAL A 75 3.01 -12.14 -1.14
CA VAL A 75 1.75 -11.40 -1.26
C VAL A 75 1.68 -10.72 -2.62
N GLU A 76 0.62 -11.03 -3.36
CA GLU A 76 0.22 -10.29 -4.56
C GLU A 76 -1.10 -9.53 -4.30
N VAL A 77 -1.10 -8.23 -4.56
CA VAL A 77 -2.30 -7.40 -4.57
C VAL A 77 -2.62 -7.06 -6.02
N ALA A 78 -3.65 -7.70 -6.56
CA ALA A 78 -4.08 -7.58 -7.95
C ALA A 78 -5.27 -6.62 -8.03
N PHE A 79 -5.08 -5.43 -8.61
CA PHE A 79 -6.11 -4.42 -8.73
C PHE A 79 -6.85 -4.52 -10.07
N ASN A 80 -8.17 -4.68 -9.99
CA ASN A 80 -9.08 -4.46 -11.11
C ASN A 80 -9.83 -3.14 -10.86
N ALA A 81 -9.11 -2.03 -11.04
CA ALA A 81 -9.57 -0.67 -10.79
C ALA A 81 -8.66 0.34 -11.49
N SER A 82 -9.21 1.51 -11.83
CA SER A 82 -8.43 2.65 -12.38
C SER A 82 -7.31 3.08 -11.43
N GLU A 83 -7.60 3.17 -10.14
CA GLU A 83 -6.61 3.52 -9.11
C GLU A 83 -6.56 2.42 -8.04
N GLY A 84 -5.37 1.86 -7.81
CA GLY A 84 -5.15 0.83 -6.81
C GLY A 84 -5.13 1.39 -5.40
N PHE A 85 -4.01 1.95 -4.99
CA PHE A 85 -3.87 2.71 -3.74
C PHE A 85 -4.00 4.20 -4.01
N ARG A 86 -5.01 4.83 -3.42
CA ARG A 86 -5.12 6.30 -3.42
C ARG A 86 -4.62 6.82 -2.08
N VAL A 87 -3.47 7.49 -2.10
CA VAL A 87 -2.79 8.01 -0.91
C VAL A 87 -3.03 9.50 -0.85
N SER A 88 -3.82 9.94 0.12
CA SER A 88 -4.19 11.36 0.29
C SER A 88 -3.79 11.94 1.65
N ALA A 89 -3.16 11.12 2.50
CA ALA A 89 -2.74 11.48 3.84
C ALA A 89 -1.24 11.19 4.04
N PRO A 90 -0.57 11.88 4.96
CA PRO A 90 0.87 11.76 5.12
C PRO A 90 1.31 10.51 5.89
N TYR A 91 2.61 10.21 5.79
CA TYR A 91 3.32 9.17 6.55
C TYR A 91 2.75 7.76 6.36
N TRP A 92 2.42 7.41 5.12
CA TRP A 92 2.11 6.03 4.71
C TRP A 92 3.33 5.36 4.09
N ARG A 93 3.59 4.11 4.49
CA ARG A 93 4.67 3.29 3.96
C ARG A 93 4.13 1.94 3.46
N PHE A 94 4.53 1.54 2.27
CA PHE A 94 4.14 0.30 1.62
C PHE A 94 5.38 -0.55 1.35
N GLU A 95 5.37 -1.81 1.79
CA GLU A 95 6.56 -2.66 1.83
C GLU A 95 6.36 -4.09 1.36
N ASN A 96 7.33 -4.61 0.60
CA ASN A 96 7.47 -6.05 0.31
C ASN A 96 6.29 -6.67 -0.44
N LEU A 97 5.49 -5.87 -1.14
CA LEU A 97 4.30 -6.33 -1.89
C LEU A 97 4.62 -6.52 -3.38
N ALA A 98 4.06 -7.56 -3.99
CA ALA A 98 3.82 -7.56 -5.44
C ALA A 98 2.47 -6.89 -5.70
N ILE A 99 2.44 -5.88 -6.57
CA ILE A 99 1.27 -5.07 -6.88
C ILE A 99 1.07 -5.11 -8.39
N ARG A 100 -0.07 -5.62 -8.84
CA ARG A 100 -0.32 -5.89 -10.25
C ARG A 100 -1.62 -5.25 -10.72
N GLY A 101 -1.63 -4.66 -11.91
CA GLY A 101 -2.87 -4.34 -12.62
C GLY A 101 -3.48 -5.61 -13.23
N ALA A 102 -4.73 -5.89 -12.89
CA ALA A 102 -5.46 -7.09 -13.30
C ALA A 102 -6.73 -6.74 -14.09
N CYS A 103 -6.73 -5.58 -14.75
CA CYS A 103 -7.84 -5.11 -15.57
C CYS A 103 -7.89 -5.88 -16.88
N ARG A 104 -9.10 -6.04 -17.43
CA ARG A 104 -9.29 -6.65 -18.75
C ARG A 104 -8.75 -5.79 -19.90
N TYR A 105 -8.82 -4.47 -19.72
CA TYR A 105 -8.38 -3.48 -20.68
C TYR A 105 -7.41 -2.53 -19.98
N ASP A 106 -6.29 -2.22 -20.63
CA ASP A 106 -5.21 -1.44 -20.04
C ASP A 106 -5.65 -0.02 -19.65
N ASP A 107 -6.60 0.55 -20.39
CA ASP A 107 -7.23 1.84 -20.08
C ASP A 107 -8.00 1.87 -18.75
N ASN A 108 -8.22 0.72 -18.12
CA ASN A 108 -8.83 0.60 -16.80
C ASN A 108 -7.82 0.40 -15.68
N CYS A 109 -6.53 0.19 -15.97
CA CYS A 109 -5.46 -0.03 -14.98
C CYS A 109 -4.51 1.17 -14.97
N GLN A 110 -5.03 2.33 -14.55
CA GLN A 110 -4.31 3.59 -14.66
C GLN A 110 -3.16 3.69 -13.66
N HIS A 111 -3.44 3.68 -12.36
CA HIS A 111 -2.47 4.05 -11.32
C HIS A 111 -2.33 2.97 -10.24
N ALA A 112 -1.12 2.43 -10.01
CA ALA A 112 -0.91 1.55 -8.85
C ALA A 112 -0.97 2.36 -7.55
N PHE A 113 -0.22 3.47 -7.51
CA PHE A 113 -0.30 4.50 -6.47
C PHE A 113 -0.70 5.83 -7.10
N HIS A 114 -1.80 6.41 -6.63
CA HIS A 114 -2.17 7.80 -6.89
C HIS A 114 -1.96 8.60 -5.60
N VAL A 115 -0.85 9.32 -5.53
CA VAL A 115 -0.44 10.12 -4.38
C VAL A 115 -0.89 11.56 -4.60
N VAL A 116 -1.81 12.04 -3.79
CA VAL A 116 -2.55 13.28 -4.06
C VAL A 116 -2.74 14.18 -2.85
N GLY A 117 -2.99 15.46 -3.10
CA GLY A 117 -3.43 16.40 -2.07
C GLY A 117 -2.41 16.56 -0.95
N ASN A 118 -2.83 16.29 0.29
CA ASN A 118 -2.00 16.45 1.48
C ASN A 118 -1.04 15.27 1.73
N ALA A 119 -0.94 14.31 0.81
CA ALA A 119 0.02 13.23 0.95
C ALA A 119 1.46 13.76 0.88
N HIS A 120 2.23 13.52 1.94
CA HIS A 120 3.66 13.80 2.03
C HIS A 120 4.34 12.73 2.90
N HIS A 121 5.65 12.55 2.76
CA HIS A 121 6.39 11.42 3.36
C HIS A 121 5.81 10.04 3.01
N PHE A 122 5.25 9.90 1.80
CA PHE A 122 4.91 8.60 1.22
C PHE A 122 6.17 7.79 0.95
N VAL A 123 6.14 6.50 1.29
CA VAL A 123 7.25 5.58 1.02
C VAL A 123 6.73 4.31 0.34
N ALA A 124 7.27 3.98 -0.84
CA ALA A 124 7.18 2.65 -1.43
C ALA A 124 8.56 1.99 -1.36
N ARG A 125 8.69 0.89 -0.60
CA ARG A 125 9.96 0.23 -0.35
C ARG A 125 9.88 -1.25 -0.69
N ASN A 126 10.79 -1.73 -1.54
CA ASN A 126 10.89 -3.15 -1.88
C ASN A 126 9.56 -3.75 -2.40
N ASN A 127 8.79 -2.96 -3.14
CA ASN A 127 7.59 -3.45 -3.83
C ASN A 127 7.93 -3.77 -5.28
N THR A 128 7.28 -4.78 -5.85
CA THR A 128 7.26 -5.04 -7.30
C THR A 128 5.95 -4.51 -7.84
N LEU A 129 5.99 -3.64 -8.84
CA LEU A 129 4.81 -3.08 -9.48
C LEU A 129 4.81 -3.46 -10.96
N ALA A 130 3.68 -3.96 -11.46
CA ALA A 130 3.53 -4.37 -12.86
C ALA A 130 2.12 -4.10 -13.40
N ASP A 131 2.01 -4.00 -14.72
CA ASP A 131 0.74 -3.96 -15.47
C ASP A 131 -0.19 -2.78 -15.15
N PHE A 132 0.38 -1.61 -14.83
CA PHE A 132 -0.33 -0.33 -14.77
C PHE A 132 0.19 0.63 -15.84
N ASN A 133 -0.66 1.51 -16.36
CA ASN A 133 -0.25 2.58 -17.27
C ASN A 133 0.75 3.54 -16.60
N ALA A 134 0.52 3.83 -15.31
CA ALA A 134 1.47 4.53 -14.46
C ALA A 134 1.56 3.84 -13.09
N HIS A 135 2.72 3.32 -12.76
CA HIS A 135 2.95 2.72 -11.44
C HIS A 135 2.82 3.75 -10.30
N PHE A 136 3.27 4.99 -10.55
CA PHE A 136 3.11 6.12 -9.62
C PHE A 136 2.57 7.33 -10.38
N LYS A 137 1.46 7.89 -9.90
CA LYS A 137 0.94 9.19 -10.30
C LYS A 137 0.97 10.11 -9.07
N ILE A 138 1.66 11.23 -9.18
CA ILE A 138 1.78 12.23 -8.10
C ILE A 138 1.38 13.60 -8.64
N ASN A 139 0.41 14.25 -7.99
CA ASN A 139 -0.20 15.51 -8.42
C ASN A 139 -1.09 16.08 -7.29
N GLY A 140 -1.64 17.27 -7.48
CA GLY A 140 -2.67 17.83 -6.61
C GLY A 140 -4.01 17.09 -6.75
N GLU A 141 -4.91 17.36 -5.82
CA GLU A 141 -6.29 16.87 -5.90
C GLU A 141 -6.94 17.30 -7.22
N LYS A 142 -7.69 16.39 -7.85
CA LYS A 142 -8.31 16.59 -9.17
C LYS A 142 -7.34 16.93 -10.31
N GLY A 143 -6.03 16.65 -10.15
CA GLY A 143 -5.04 16.87 -11.19
C GLY A 143 -4.44 18.27 -11.25
N ALA A 144 -4.68 19.09 -10.23
CA ALA A 144 -4.06 20.40 -10.05
C ALA A 144 -2.55 20.33 -9.74
#